data_AF-A0A1B6JYK7-F1
#
_entry.id   AF-A0A1B6JYK7-F1
#
_cell.length_a   1.000
_cell.length_b   1.000
_cell.length_c   1.000
_cell.angle_alpha   90.00
_cell.angle_beta   90.00
_cell.angle_gamma   90.00
#
_symmetry.space_group_name_H-M   'P 1'
#
loop_
_entity.id
_entity.type
_entity.pdbx_description
1 polymer ?
#
loop_
_entity_poly.entity_id
_entity_poly.type
_entity_poly.pdbx_seq_one_letter_code
_entity_poly.pdbx_strand_id
1 'polypeptide(L)'
;TSQPTSVTVSGVVVGGRTGGPKRTNSDDAINKAVDCANVVRNKFTEGLDFSTITDWTTELRPSMRKLRQAMDGLLKTARLTHSVFRVQEDRRTAQKACNVRYRRHVCFSQALTALVTALMAKLWCQKPDPVFLLVLTTIGPLVSFEGLLSYYGDEVDMWGDMVVAVEDLQTVGFTMARCPPNTRQEQAVPKVTGSRSSLGVVLPVPDSVHSLLPLSSPPVNSVTFHVTPVFFNIGINEMATLAESLGATKPQERSNVDNFDRLNRYYHRFRKLNRSEE
;
A
#
# COMPACT_ATOMS: atom_id res chain seq x y z
N THR A 1 -2.51 -19.25 25.60
CA THR A 1 -3.16 -18.60 26.76
C THR A 1 -3.55 -17.19 26.35
N SER A 2 -4.77 -17.05 25.82
CA SER A 2 -5.33 -15.78 25.33
C SER A 2 -6.79 -15.75 25.77
N GLN A 3 -7.07 -15.04 26.87
CA GLN A 3 -8.44 -14.79 27.31
C GLN A 3 -9.02 -13.58 26.56
N PRO A 4 -10.24 -13.65 26.04
CA PRO A 4 -11.01 -12.49 25.61
C PRO A 4 -11.80 -11.91 26.79
N THR A 5 -11.66 -10.63 27.06
CA THR A 5 -12.53 -9.90 28.00
C THR A 5 -13.80 -9.45 27.28
N SER A 6 -14.92 -10.12 27.57
CA SER A 6 -16.27 -9.69 27.19
C SER A 6 -16.77 -8.62 28.16
N VAL A 7 -17.27 -7.49 27.63
CA VAL A 7 -18.00 -6.48 28.41
C VAL A 7 -19.50 -6.74 28.25
N THR A 8 -20.15 -7.13 29.33
CA THR A 8 -21.60 -7.37 29.41
C THR A 8 -22.31 -6.08 29.80
N VAL A 9 -23.30 -5.67 29.00
CA VAL A 9 -24.23 -4.58 29.30
C VAL A 9 -25.47 -5.18 29.96
N SER A 10 -25.69 -4.90 31.25
CA SER A 10 -26.93 -5.31 31.94
C SER A 10 -28.03 -4.27 31.73
N GLY A 11 -29.11 -4.70 31.07
CA GLY A 11 -30.36 -3.97 30.94
C GLY A 11 -31.21 -4.04 32.21
N VAL A 12 -31.91 -2.94 32.49
CA VAL A 12 -32.85 -2.77 33.61
C VAL A 12 -34.15 -3.51 33.30
N VAL A 13 -34.60 -4.36 34.22
CA VAL A 13 -35.93 -4.98 34.21
C VAL A 13 -36.84 -4.24 35.18
N VAL A 14 -37.96 -3.74 34.67
CA VAL A 14 -39.07 -3.14 35.45
C VAL A 14 -40.03 -4.26 35.84
N GLY A 15 -40.29 -4.42 37.13
CA GLY A 15 -41.31 -5.33 37.67
C GLY A 15 -42.17 -4.61 38.70
N GLY A 16 -43.47 -4.50 38.41
CA GLY A 16 -44.48 -4.00 39.35
C GLY A 16 -45.29 -5.13 39.99
N ARG A 17 -45.79 -4.89 41.21
CA ARG A 17 -47.03 -5.43 41.83
C ARG A 17 -47.14 -4.87 43.26
N THR A 18 -48.10 -3.98 43.53
CA THR A 18 -49.43 -4.17 44.15
C THR A 18 -49.46 -4.76 45.57
N GLY A 19 -49.92 -3.95 46.53
CA GLY A 19 -50.41 -4.39 47.84
C GLY A 19 -50.73 -3.21 48.77
N GLY A 20 -52.02 -2.96 49.03
CA GLY A 20 -52.49 -2.18 50.19
C GLY A 20 -53.44 -3.05 51.02
N PRO A 21 -54.16 -2.54 52.04
CA PRO A 21 -53.95 -1.32 52.83
C PRO A 21 -53.96 -1.61 54.36
N LYS A 22 -53.60 -0.63 55.20
CA LYS A 22 -54.08 -0.61 56.60
C LYS A 22 -54.18 0.83 57.11
N ARG A 23 -55.41 1.26 57.43
CA ARG A 23 -55.73 2.52 58.10
C ARG A 23 -55.57 2.34 59.61
N THR A 24 -54.87 3.27 60.25
CA THR A 24 -55.12 3.68 61.64
C THR A 24 -54.98 5.20 61.71
N ASN A 25 -55.92 5.81 62.43
CA ASN A 25 -56.24 7.23 62.46
C ASN A 25 -55.15 8.11 63.10
N SER A 26 -55.33 9.41 62.85
CA SER A 26 -55.16 10.51 63.82
C SER A 26 -53.89 11.35 63.66
N ASP A 27 -53.91 12.24 62.67
CA ASP A 27 -53.76 13.71 62.79
C ASP A 27 -52.62 14.35 63.61
N ASP A 28 -51.63 13.59 64.12
CA ASP A 28 -50.47 14.14 64.85
C ASP A 28 -49.13 14.03 64.09
N ALA A 29 -49.13 13.50 62.86
CA ALA A 29 -47.91 13.34 62.05
C ALA A 29 -47.68 14.49 61.04
N ILE A 30 -48.67 15.34 60.78
CA ILE A 30 -48.60 16.38 59.74
C ILE A 30 -47.95 17.67 60.27
N ASN A 31 -48.00 17.92 61.58
CA ASN A 31 -47.38 19.11 62.19
C ASN A 31 -45.95 18.89 62.72
N LYS A 32 -45.32 17.74 62.43
CA LYS A 32 -43.91 17.46 62.77
C LYS A 32 -43.00 17.19 61.57
N ALA A 33 -43.52 17.31 60.35
CA ALA A 33 -42.76 17.21 59.11
C ALA A 33 -42.38 18.58 58.51
N VAL A 34 -42.78 19.68 59.14
CA VAL A 34 -42.46 21.05 58.69
C VAL A 34 -41.16 21.60 59.31
N ASP A 35 -40.62 20.98 60.37
CA ASP A 35 -39.39 21.44 61.04
C ASP A 35 -38.12 20.62 60.76
N CYS A 36 -38.17 19.67 59.83
CA CYS A 36 -36.98 18.92 59.38
C CYS A 36 -36.77 18.98 57.86
N ALA A 37 -37.18 20.06 57.21
CA ALA A 37 -36.62 20.44 55.92
C ALA A 37 -35.23 21.04 56.14
N ASN A 38 -34.28 20.20 56.58
CA ASN A 38 -32.87 20.55 56.53
C ASN A 38 -32.51 20.72 55.05
N VAL A 39 -32.44 21.98 54.65
CA VAL A 39 -31.89 22.46 53.39
C VAL A 39 -30.59 21.73 53.14
N VAL A 40 -30.57 20.79 52.18
CA VAL A 40 -29.32 20.29 51.62
C VAL A 40 -28.71 21.46 50.88
N ARG A 41 -27.85 22.18 51.60
CA ARG A 41 -27.23 23.43 51.17
C ARG A 41 -26.14 23.08 50.17
N ASN A 42 -26.38 23.40 48.89
CA ASN A 42 -25.35 23.27 47.87
C ASN A 42 -24.20 24.25 48.17
N LYS A 43 -22.94 23.79 48.07
CA LYS A 43 -21.74 24.63 48.25
C LYS A 43 -21.64 25.83 47.30
N PHE A 44 -22.55 25.96 46.34
CA PHE A 44 -22.67 27.11 45.45
C PHE A 44 -23.49 28.28 46.04
N THR A 45 -24.25 28.06 47.12
CA THR A 45 -25.16 29.07 47.68
C THR A 45 -24.83 29.47 49.12
N GLU A 46 -23.81 28.88 49.74
CA GLU A 46 -23.28 29.37 51.02
C GLU A 46 -22.42 30.61 50.79
N GLY A 47 -22.97 31.78 51.14
CA GLY A 47 -22.28 33.07 51.07
C GLY A 47 -23.05 34.18 50.34
N LEU A 48 -24.19 33.87 49.71
CA LEU A 48 -25.01 34.88 49.04
C LEU A 48 -25.94 35.58 50.05
N ASP A 49 -25.45 36.67 50.62
CA ASP A 49 -26.26 37.58 51.42
C ASP A 49 -26.97 38.56 50.47
N PHE A 50 -28.24 38.28 50.17
CA PHE A 50 -29.07 39.03 49.19
C PHE A 50 -29.23 40.53 49.52
N SER A 51 -28.76 40.96 50.68
CA SER A 51 -28.77 42.36 51.13
C SER A 51 -27.55 43.19 50.67
N THR A 52 -26.45 42.55 50.24
CA THR A 52 -25.18 43.21 49.85
C THR A 52 -24.94 43.26 48.33
N ILE A 53 -25.99 42.94 47.58
CA ILE A 53 -25.86 42.34 46.26
C ILE A 53 -26.18 43.40 45.19
N THR A 54 -25.42 44.49 45.24
CA THR A 54 -25.59 45.63 44.31
C THR A 54 -24.82 45.46 43.01
N ASP A 55 -23.91 44.48 42.89
CA ASP A 55 -23.11 44.30 41.67
C ASP A 55 -22.89 42.82 41.29
N TRP A 56 -23.99 42.05 41.23
CA TRP A 56 -24.02 40.66 40.71
C TRP A 56 -23.25 40.48 39.40
N THR A 57 -23.21 41.52 38.57
CA THR A 57 -22.49 41.58 37.31
C THR A 57 -20.98 41.45 37.45
N THR A 58 -20.38 41.89 38.56
CA THR A 58 -18.95 41.70 38.85
C THR A 58 -18.66 40.27 39.33
N GLU A 59 -19.56 39.71 40.11
CA GLU A 59 -19.44 38.37 40.69
C GLU A 59 -19.68 37.25 39.63
N LEU A 60 -20.55 37.50 38.65
CA LEU A 60 -20.83 36.59 37.53
C LEU A 60 -19.72 36.58 36.46
N ARG A 61 -19.01 37.70 36.28
CA ARG A 61 -17.98 37.90 35.25
C ARG A 61 -16.87 36.82 35.24
N PRO A 62 -16.27 36.42 36.37
CA PRO A 62 -15.26 35.35 36.38
C PRO A 62 -15.85 34.00 35.93
N SER A 63 -17.11 33.70 36.29
CA SER A 63 -17.79 32.48 35.87
C SER A 63 -18.06 32.48 34.36
N MET A 64 -18.49 33.60 33.79
CA MET A 64 -18.65 33.75 32.33
C MET A 64 -17.31 33.63 31.57
N ARG A 65 -16.21 34.16 32.12
CA ARG A 65 -14.86 34.02 31.54
C ARG A 65 -14.41 32.56 31.55
N LYS A 66 -14.59 31.86 32.67
CA LYS A 66 -14.29 30.42 32.79
C LYS A 66 -15.11 29.59 31.81
N LEU A 67 -16.40 29.89 31.66
CA LEU A 67 -17.28 29.24 30.69
C LEU A 67 -16.79 29.46 29.25
N ARG A 68 -16.44 30.70 28.90
CA ARG A 68 -15.93 31.03 27.56
C ARG A 68 -14.61 30.31 27.27
N GLN A 69 -13.68 30.31 28.22
CA GLN A 69 -12.42 29.55 28.11
C GLN A 69 -12.65 28.04 27.96
N ALA A 70 -13.61 27.48 28.71
CA ALA A 70 -13.98 26.08 28.59
C ALA A 70 -14.59 25.76 27.21
N MET A 71 -15.44 26.66 26.69
CA MET A 71 -16.03 26.54 25.35
C MET A 71 -14.99 26.65 24.24
N ASP A 72 -14.06 27.60 24.34
CA ASP A 72 -12.94 27.75 23.41
C ASP A 72 -12.02 26.52 23.44
N GLY A 73 -11.77 25.98 24.65
CA GLY A 73 -11.04 24.73 24.83
C GLY A 73 -11.74 23.54 24.18
N LEU A 74 -13.06 23.41 24.37
CA LEU A 74 -13.87 22.36 23.75
C LEU A 74 -13.87 22.48 22.22
N LEU A 75 -14.04 23.69 21.67
CA LEU A 75 -14.01 23.93 20.24
C LEU A 75 -12.66 23.56 19.63
N LYS A 76 -11.55 23.89 20.31
CA LYS A 76 -10.20 23.50 19.89
C LYS A 76 -10.04 21.98 19.87
N THR A 77 -10.47 21.31 20.94
CA THR A 77 -10.41 19.84 21.03
C THR A 77 -11.26 19.19 19.95
N ALA A 78 -12.51 19.65 19.73
CA ALA A 78 -13.39 19.13 18.69
C ALA A 78 -12.78 19.28 17.29
N ARG A 79 -12.17 20.43 16.98
CA ARG A 79 -11.48 20.66 15.70
C ARG A 79 -10.29 19.72 15.53
N LEU A 80 -9.47 19.55 16.56
CA LEU A 80 -8.33 18.62 16.52
C LEU A 80 -8.79 17.18 16.34
N THR A 81 -9.76 16.73 17.12
CA THR A 81 -10.35 15.39 17.02
C THR A 81 -10.93 15.14 15.63
N HIS A 82 -11.67 16.10 15.06
CA HIS A 82 -12.18 15.99 13.70
C HIS A 82 -11.06 15.92 12.65
N SER A 83 -10.01 16.74 12.77
CA SER A 83 -8.84 16.65 11.89
C SER A 83 -8.14 15.29 11.98
N VAL A 84 -8.00 14.72 13.18
CA VAL A 84 -7.45 13.38 13.38
C VAL A 84 -8.31 12.34 12.68
N PHE A 85 -9.63 12.34 12.88
CA PHE A 85 -10.54 11.40 12.21
C PHE A 85 -10.54 11.53 10.68
N ARG A 86 -10.33 12.75 10.15
CA ARG A 86 -10.21 12.96 8.70
C ARG A 86 -8.91 12.44 8.10
N VAL A 87 -7.83 12.41 8.88
CA VAL A 87 -6.52 11.89 8.44
C VAL A 87 -6.38 10.40 8.72
N GLN A 88 -7.14 9.87 9.67
CA GLN A 88 -7.08 8.46 10.06
C GLN A 88 -7.62 7.57 8.93
N GLU A 89 -6.70 6.89 8.26
CA GLU A 89 -7.03 5.85 7.29
C GLU A 89 -7.69 4.66 8.02
N ASP A 90 -8.71 4.07 7.39
CA ASP A 90 -9.33 2.86 7.92
C ASP A 90 -8.29 1.74 8.03
N ARG A 91 -8.19 1.12 9.21
CA ARG A 91 -7.19 0.09 9.51
C ARG A 91 -7.26 -1.09 8.55
N ARG A 92 -8.46 -1.49 8.12
CA ARG A 92 -8.62 -2.61 7.18
C ARG A 92 -8.12 -2.24 5.80
N THR A 93 -8.40 -1.02 5.34
CA THR A 93 -7.92 -0.47 4.08
C THR A 93 -6.40 -0.34 4.07
N ALA A 94 -5.82 0.22 5.13
CA ALA A 94 -4.37 0.32 5.30
C ALA A 94 -3.70 -1.06 5.29
N GLN A 95 -4.27 -2.06 5.96
CA GLN A 95 -3.74 -3.43 5.95
C GLN A 95 -3.79 -4.06 4.55
N LYS A 96 -4.90 -3.89 3.82
CA LYS A 96 -5.02 -4.37 2.43
C LYS A 96 -3.97 -3.72 1.53
N ALA A 97 -3.81 -2.40 1.63
CA ALA A 97 -2.80 -1.67 0.87
C ALA A 97 -1.37 -2.15 1.20
N CYS A 98 -1.09 -2.43 2.48
CA CYS A 98 0.19 -3.01 2.91
C CYS A 98 0.43 -4.38 2.27
N ASN A 99 -0.56 -5.28 2.32
CA ASN A 99 -0.46 -6.62 1.76
C ASN A 99 -0.24 -6.59 0.23
N VAL A 100 -0.96 -5.73 -0.50
CA VAL A 100 -0.79 -5.55 -1.95
C VAL A 100 0.61 -5.02 -2.28
N ARG A 101 1.10 -4.01 -1.54
CA ARG A 101 2.47 -3.50 -1.73
C ARG A 101 3.51 -4.58 -1.49
N TYR A 102 3.32 -5.39 -0.45
CA TYR A 102 4.22 -6.50 -0.15
C TYR A 102 4.25 -7.54 -1.28
N ARG A 103 3.08 -8.02 -1.74
CA ARG A 103 2.97 -8.95 -2.88
C ARG A 103 3.67 -8.39 -4.12
N ARG A 104 3.39 -7.14 -4.48
CA ARG A 104 4.04 -6.46 -5.60
C ARG A 104 5.56 -6.40 -5.46
N HIS A 105 6.08 -6.13 -4.27
CA HIS A 105 7.53 -6.10 -4.04
C HIS A 105 8.18 -7.48 -4.18
N VAL A 106 7.53 -8.54 -3.69
CA VAL A 106 8.00 -9.91 -3.79
C VAL A 106 7.99 -10.39 -5.25
N CYS A 107 6.86 -10.23 -5.95
CA CYS A 107 6.76 -10.68 -7.34
C CYS A 107 7.68 -9.87 -8.26
N PHE A 108 7.83 -8.56 -8.02
CA PHE A 108 8.79 -7.74 -8.76
C PHE A 108 10.24 -8.20 -8.53
N SER A 109 10.63 -8.52 -7.29
CA SER A 109 12.00 -8.98 -7.02
C SER A 109 12.29 -10.34 -7.68
N GLN A 110 11.30 -11.23 -7.73
CA GLN A 110 11.38 -12.50 -8.45
C GLN A 110 11.54 -12.27 -9.96
N ALA A 111 10.68 -11.45 -10.57
CA ALA A 111 10.74 -11.13 -12.00
C ALA A 111 12.06 -10.45 -12.39
N LEU A 112 12.54 -9.51 -11.55
CA LEU A 112 13.82 -8.83 -11.76
C LEU A 112 14.99 -9.81 -11.65
N THR A 113 14.96 -10.71 -10.67
CA THR A 113 16.01 -11.72 -10.50
C THR A 113 16.07 -12.63 -11.71
N ALA A 114 14.93 -13.15 -12.18
CA ALA A 114 14.87 -13.98 -13.38
C ALA A 114 15.45 -13.26 -14.62
N LEU A 115 15.09 -11.99 -14.81
CA LEU A 115 15.64 -11.16 -15.89
C LEU A 115 17.14 -10.95 -15.76
N VAL A 116 17.63 -10.56 -14.58
CA VAL A 116 19.06 -10.33 -14.35
C VAL A 116 19.86 -11.62 -14.59
N THR A 117 19.36 -12.77 -14.11
CA THR A 117 19.98 -14.07 -14.36
C THR A 117 20.02 -14.40 -15.85
N ALA A 118 18.92 -14.18 -16.59
CA ALA A 118 18.89 -14.40 -18.03
C ALA A 118 19.88 -13.50 -18.79
N LEU A 119 19.96 -12.21 -18.44
CA LEU A 119 20.94 -11.28 -19.02
C LEU A 119 22.38 -11.69 -18.70
N MET A 120 22.67 -12.06 -17.45
CA MET A 120 23.98 -12.55 -17.04
C MET A 120 24.36 -13.82 -17.80
N ALA A 121 23.44 -14.77 -17.98
CA ALA A 121 23.67 -15.97 -18.77
C ALA A 121 23.94 -15.64 -20.26
N LYS A 122 23.18 -14.69 -20.84
CA LYS A 122 23.41 -14.21 -22.21
C LYS A 122 24.78 -13.55 -22.39
N LEU A 123 25.22 -12.76 -21.40
CA LEU A 123 26.47 -12.00 -21.48
C LEU A 123 27.72 -12.86 -21.18
N TRP A 124 27.61 -13.85 -20.29
CA TRP A 124 28.76 -14.64 -19.82
C TRP A 124 28.86 -16.04 -20.44
N CYS A 125 27.73 -16.67 -20.77
CA CYS A 125 27.71 -18.07 -21.21
C CYS A 125 27.57 -18.23 -22.74
N GLN A 126 27.44 -17.15 -23.49
CA GLN A 126 27.31 -17.18 -24.95
C GLN A 126 28.44 -16.36 -25.59
N LYS A 127 28.80 -16.69 -26.85
CA LYS A 127 29.71 -15.85 -27.62
C LYS A 127 29.05 -14.48 -27.83
N PRO A 128 29.81 -13.37 -27.77
CA PRO A 128 29.25 -12.04 -28.02
C PRO A 128 28.57 -12.01 -29.39
N ASP A 129 27.27 -11.77 -29.40
CA ASP A 129 26.48 -11.59 -30.62
C ASP A 129 26.41 -10.10 -30.95
N PRO A 130 27.02 -9.64 -32.07
CA PRO A 130 27.01 -8.23 -32.44
C PRO A 130 25.60 -7.66 -32.58
N VAL A 131 24.65 -8.45 -33.08
CA VAL A 131 23.25 -8.00 -33.26
C VAL A 131 22.60 -7.76 -31.90
N PHE A 132 22.83 -8.67 -30.94
CA PHE A 132 22.35 -8.49 -29.57
C PHE A 132 22.97 -7.26 -28.88
N LEU A 133 24.27 -7.01 -29.08
CA LEU A 133 24.95 -5.82 -28.52
C LEU A 133 24.43 -4.51 -29.15
N LEU A 134 24.14 -4.52 -30.44
CA LEU A 134 23.47 -3.41 -31.12
C LEU A 134 22.08 -3.19 -30.51
N VAL A 135 21.29 -4.24 -30.33
CA VAL A 135 19.96 -4.15 -29.70
C VAL A 135 20.06 -3.59 -28.29
N LEU A 136 21.01 -4.06 -27.48
CA LEU A 136 21.26 -3.57 -26.13
C LEU A 136 21.54 -2.07 -26.10
N THR A 137 22.31 -1.55 -27.06
CA THR A 137 22.74 -0.13 -27.06
C THR A 137 21.74 0.81 -27.73
N THR A 138 20.77 0.29 -28.51
CA THR A 138 19.85 1.11 -29.32
C THR A 138 18.41 1.10 -28.82
N ILE A 139 17.70 -0.04 -28.91
CA ILE A 139 16.26 -0.15 -28.58
C ILE A 139 16.00 -0.90 -27.27
N GLY A 140 17.03 -1.50 -26.69
CA GLY A 140 16.92 -2.38 -25.53
C GLY A 140 16.41 -3.78 -25.90
N PRO A 141 16.73 -4.81 -25.12
CA PRO A 141 16.31 -6.17 -25.44
C PRO A 141 14.82 -6.37 -25.13
N LEU A 142 14.16 -7.17 -25.97
CA LEU A 142 12.85 -7.73 -25.68
C LEU A 142 13.00 -8.87 -24.68
N VAL A 143 12.13 -8.91 -23.67
CA VAL A 143 12.09 -9.97 -22.67
C VAL A 143 10.70 -10.59 -22.70
N SER A 144 10.62 -11.87 -23.06
CA SER A 144 9.36 -12.62 -23.06
C SER A 144 9.23 -13.45 -21.80
N PHE A 145 8.18 -13.19 -21.03
CA PHE A 145 7.75 -14.04 -19.93
C PHE A 145 6.55 -14.85 -20.37
N GLU A 146 6.57 -16.14 -20.07
CA GLU A 146 5.46 -17.06 -20.37
C GLU A 146 4.90 -17.61 -19.06
N GLY A 147 3.59 -17.45 -18.89
CA GLY A 147 2.85 -17.94 -17.73
C GLY A 147 2.05 -19.18 -18.10
N LEU A 148 2.05 -20.16 -17.21
CA LEU A 148 1.27 -21.40 -17.37
C LEU A 148 0.09 -21.46 -16.38
N LEU A 149 -0.25 -20.32 -15.77
CA LEU A 149 -1.30 -20.22 -14.77
C LEU A 149 -2.67 -20.39 -15.44
N SER A 150 -3.56 -21.12 -14.78
CA SER A 150 -4.98 -21.12 -15.11
C SER A 150 -5.58 -19.79 -14.69
N TYR A 151 -6.45 -19.22 -15.53
CA TYR A 151 -7.27 -18.10 -15.11
C TYR A 151 -8.44 -18.55 -14.24
N TYR A 152 -8.15 -19.25 -13.14
CA TYR A 152 -9.16 -19.84 -12.27
C TYR A 152 -8.71 -19.89 -10.81
N GLY A 153 -9.64 -19.65 -9.89
CA GLY A 153 -9.40 -19.76 -8.45
C GLY A 153 -8.25 -18.87 -7.97
N ASP A 154 -7.37 -19.43 -7.15
CA ASP A 154 -6.25 -18.71 -6.52
C ASP A 154 -5.17 -18.28 -7.53
N GLU A 155 -5.11 -18.92 -8.71
CA GLU A 155 -4.12 -18.59 -9.74
C GLU A 155 -4.43 -17.27 -10.48
N VAL A 156 -5.67 -16.78 -10.41
CA VAL A 156 -6.04 -15.46 -10.94
C VAL A 156 -5.26 -14.34 -10.24
N ASP A 157 -5.12 -14.46 -8.92
CA ASP A 157 -4.39 -13.53 -8.08
C ASP A 157 -2.88 -13.59 -8.36
N MET A 158 -2.35 -14.80 -8.58
CA MET A 158 -0.96 -15.01 -8.97
C MET A 158 -0.66 -14.41 -10.34
N TRP A 159 -1.58 -14.60 -11.30
CA TRP A 159 -1.48 -14.00 -12.62
C TRP A 159 -1.49 -12.47 -12.53
N GLY A 160 -2.38 -11.90 -11.72
CA GLY A 160 -2.47 -10.46 -11.53
C GLY A 160 -1.19 -9.87 -10.96
N ASP A 161 -0.57 -10.54 -9.99
CA ASP A 161 0.73 -10.13 -9.45
C ASP A 161 1.84 -10.20 -10.51
N MET A 162 1.84 -11.24 -11.36
CA MET A 162 2.85 -11.41 -12.42
C MET A 162 2.72 -10.35 -13.52
N VAL A 163 1.50 -10.02 -13.94
CA VAL A 163 1.25 -8.95 -14.94
C VAL A 163 1.90 -7.64 -14.49
N VAL A 164 1.63 -7.22 -13.24
CA VAL A 164 2.17 -5.97 -12.69
C VAL A 164 3.68 -6.06 -12.48
N ALA A 165 4.18 -7.19 -11.98
CA ALA A 165 5.61 -7.39 -11.73
C ALA A 165 6.44 -7.31 -13.02
N VAL A 166 5.97 -7.94 -14.10
CA VAL A 166 6.63 -7.92 -15.41
C VAL A 166 6.56 -6.54 -16.05
N GLU A 167 5.41 -5.87 -15.97
CA GLU A 167 5.26 -4.51 -16.50
C GLU A 167 6.24 -3.54 -15.82
N ASP A 168 6.39 -3.64 -14.49
CA ASP A 168 7.30 -2.79 -13.71
C ASP A 168 8.78 -2.93 -14.11
N LEU A 169 9.19 -4.04 -14.76
CA LEU A 169 10.56 -4.20 -15.24
C LEU A 169 10.96 -3.14 -16.29
N GLN A 170 9.99 -2.56 -16.99
CA GLN A 170 10.25 -1.50 -17.97
C GLN A 170 10.86 -0.25 -17.33
N THR A 171 10.63 -0.02 -16.02
CA THR A 171 11.15 1.16 -15.32
C THR A 171 12.57 0.96 -14.82
N VAL A 172 13.12 -0.25 -14.91
CA VAL A 172 14.46 -0.58 -14.42
C VAL A 172 15.50 -0.18 -15.47
N GLY A 173 16.50 0.59 -15.05
CA GLY A 173 17.67 0.91 -15.87
C GLY A 173 18.78 -0.10 -15.65
N PHE A 174 19.35 -0.64 -16.73
CA PHE A 174 20.46 -1.58 -16.67
C PHE A 174 21.73 -0.90 -17.18
N THR A 175 22.80 -0.91 -16.39
CA THR A 175 24.07 -0.29 -16.76
C THR A 175 25.15 -1.37 -16.86
N MET A 176 25.81 -1.47 -18.01
CA MET A 176 26.91 -2.40 -18.20
C MET A 176 28.20 -1.82 -17.62
N ALA A 177 28.86 -2.60 -16.76
CA ALA A 177 30.15 -2.25 -16.16
C ALA A 177 31.22 -3.27 -16.56
N ARG A 178 32.33 -2.77 -17.10
CA ARG A 178 33.47 -3.60 -17.52
C ARG A 178 34.08 -4.33 -16.32
N CYS A 179 34.21 -5.65 -16.42
CA CYS A 179 35.01 -6.42 -15.46
C CYS A 179 36.51 -6.27 -15.76
N PRO A 180 37.38 -6.32 -14.72
CA PRO A 180 38.81 -6.49 -14.93
C PRO A 180 39.13 -7.71 -15.80
N PRO A 181 40.23 -7.70 -16.56
CA PRO A 181 40.67 -8.86 -17.32
C PRO A 181 40.87 -10.07 -16.40
N ASN A 182 40.54 -11.27 -16.88
CA ASN A 182 40.58 -12.55 -16.15
C ASN A 182 39.56 -12.73 -14.99
N THR A 183 38.57 -11.84 -14.87
CA THR A 183 37.45 -12.05 -13.93
C THR A 183 36.69 -13.32 -14.30
N ARG A 184 36.53 -14.25 -13.36
CA ARG A 184 35.70 -15.45 -13.54
C ARG A 184 34.22 -15.11 -13.38
N GLN A 185 33.35 -15.86 -14.05
CA GLN A 185 31.89 -15.67 -13.96
C GLN A 185 31.37 -15.70 -12.50
N GLU A 186 31.93 -16.55 -11.65
CA GLU A 186 31.56 -16.65 -10.23
C GLU A 186 31.82 -15.36 -9.43
N GLN A 187 32.72 -14.49 -9.92
CA GLN A 187 33.06 -13.22 -9.29
C GLN A 187 32.23 -12.05 -9.86
N ALA A 188 31.49 -12.29 -10.95
CA ALA A 188 30.69 -11.29 -11.63
C ALA A 188 29.30 -11.17 -10.99
N VAL A 189 29.23 -10.42 -9.90
CA VAL A 189 27.98 -10.22 -9.14
C VAL A 189 27.26 -8.94 -9.60
N PRO A 190 26.00 -9.03 -10.09
CA PRO A 190 25.21 -7.85 -10.43
C PRO A 190 24.86 -7.04 -9.18
N LYS A 191 24.82 -5.71 -9.31
CA LYS A 191 24.55 -4.80 -8.18
C LYS A 191 23.27 -4.02 -8.42
N VAL A 192 22.33 -4.10 -7.48
CA VAL A 192 21.11 -3.30 -7.48
C VAL A 192 21.42 -1.92 -6.86
N THR A 193 20.97 -0.86 -7.50
CA THR A 193 21.17 0.53 -7.08
C THR A 193 19.84 1.31 -7.12
N GLY A 194 19.79 2.44 -6.41
CA GLY A 194 18.62 3.32 -6.44
C GLY A 194 17.48 2.90 -5.51
N SER A 195 16.30 3.47 -5.76
CA SER A 195 15.09 3.26 -4.96
C SER A 195 14.01 2.55 -5.79
N ARG A 196 12.89 2.18 -5.16
CA ARG A 196 11.77 1.51 -5.86
C ARG A 196 11.22 2.30 -7.06
N SER A 197 11.28 3.63 -7.02
CA SER A 197 10.79 4.52 -8.08
C SER A 197 11.80 4.76 -9.19
N SER A 198 13.07 4.44 -8.96
CA SER A 198 14.18 4.65 -9.89
C SER A 198 15.25 3.60 -9.62
N LEU A 199 14.93 2.34 -9.95
CA LEU A 199 15.80 1.20 -9.69
C LEU A 199 16.79 1.03 -10.84
N GLY A 200 18.06 0.90 -10.49
CA GLY A 200 19.14 0.58 -11.41
C GLY A 200 19.71 -0.81 -11.11
N VAL A 201 20.20 -1.48 -12.15
CA VAL A 201 21.00 -2.71 -12.00
C VAL A 201 22.28 -2.57 -12.80
N VAL A 202 23.41 -2.67 -12.11
CA VAL A 202 24.73 -2.70 -12.73
C VAL A 202 25.06 -4.15 -13.07
N LEU A 203 25.22 -4.43 -14.36
CA LEU A 203 25.56 -5.74 -14.90
C LEU A 203 27.07 -5.79 -15.19
N PRO A 204 27.85 -6.62 -14.47
CA PRO A 204 29.24 -6.87 -14.82
C PRO A 204 29.31 -7.60 -16.16
N VAL A 205 30.11 -7.09 -17.11
CA VAL A 205 30.30 -7.68 -18.43
C VAL A 205 31.75 -8.11 -18.67
N PRO A 206 32.00 -9.24 -19.35
CA PRO A 206 33.34 -9.65 -19.76
C PRO A 206 34.01 -8.60 -20.65
N ASP A 207 35.34 -8.59 -20.63
CA ASP A 207 36.15 -7.66 -21.44
C ASP A 207 35.87 -7.80 -22.95
N SER A 208 35.69 -9.04 -23.41
CA SER A 208 35.35 -9.40 -24.79
C SER A 208 34.01 -8.85 -25.27
N VAL A 209 33.05 -8.67 -24.35
CA VAL A 209 31.76 -8.06 -24.66
C VAL A 209 31.89 -6.55 -24.63
N HIS A 210 32.58 -6.00 -23.62
CA HIS A 210 32.73 -4.56 -23.45
C HIS A 210 33.50 -3.90 -24.59
N SER A 211 34.50 -4.57 -25.15
CA SER A 211 35.30 -4.07 -26.29
C SER A 211 34.51 -3.93 -27.58
N LEU A 212 33.38 -4.62 -27.71
CA LEU A 212 32.48 -4.57 -28.87
C LEU A 212 31.38 -3.50 -28.72
N LEU A 213 31.26 -2.87 -27.55
CA LEU A 213 30.26 -1.84 -27.35
C LEU A 213 30.70 -0.50 -27.98
N PRO A 214 29.79 0.23 -28.64
CA PRO A 214 30.06 1.60 -29.06
C PRO A 214 30.11 2.51 -27.82
N LEU A 215 31.29 2.63 -27.22
CA LEU A 215 31.51 3.50 -26.06
C LEU A 215 31.43 4.96 -26.49
N SER A 216 30.50 5.72 -25.89
CA SER A 216 30.49 7.18 -26.02
C SER A 216 31.70 7.79 -25.30
N SER A 217 32.13 8.96 -25.76
CA SER A 217 33.34 9.66 -25.32
C SER A 217 33.59 9.66 -23.80
N PRO A 218 34.86 9.59 -23.33
CA PRO A 218 35.20 9.64 -21.91
C PRO A 218 34.58 10.88 -21.24
N PRO A 219 33.99 10.75 -20.02
CA PRO A 219 34.44 9.89 -18.91
C PRO A 219 33.49 8.75 -18.51
N VAL A 220 32.38 8.52 -19.23
CA VAL A 220 31.36 7.52 -18.85
C VAL A 220 31.50 6.28 -19.73
N ASN A 221 32.42 5.39 -19.37
CA ASN A 221 32.58 4.06 -20.01
C ASN A 221 31.44 3.11 -19.63
N SER A 222 30.19 3.55 -19.67
CA SER A 222 29.04 2.72 -19.32
C SER A 222 27.89 2.92 -20.29
N VAL A 223 27.36 1.80 -20.78
CA VAL A 223 26.16 1.76 -21.62
C VAL A 223 24.98 1.46 -20.72
N THR A 224 23.95 2.29 -20.78
CA THR A 224 22.70 2.08 -20.06
C THR A 224 21.57 1.77 -21.02
N PHE A 225 20.73 0.80 -20.67
CA PHE A 225 19.59 0.39 -21.47
C PHE A 225 18.38 0.05 -20.60
N HIS A 226 17.21 0.05 -21.22
CA HIS A 226 15.97 -0.45 -20.65
C HIS A 226 15.53 -1.70 -21.39
N VAL A 227 14.66 -2.49 -20.77
CA VAL A 227 14.09 -3.68 -21.39
C VAL A 227 12.67 -3.42 -21.89
N THR A 228 12.25 -4.15 -22.91
CA THR A 228 10.83 -4.22 -23.30
C THR A 228 10.26 -5.56 -22.84
N PRO A 229 9.66 -5.65 -21.65
CA PRO A 229 9.04 -6.87 -21.17
C PRO A 229 7.68 -7.10 -21.87
N VAL A 230 7.40 -8.35 -22.22
CA VAL A 230 6.08 -8.84 -22.64
C VAL A 230 5.75 -10.09 -21.83
N PHE A 231 4.48 -10.26 -21.47
CA PHE A 231 3.98 -11.41 -20.72
C PHE A 231 2.83 -12.06 -21.47
N PHE A 232 2.99 -13.35 -21.79
CA PHE A 232 1.93 -14.16 -22.39
C PHE A 232 1.54 -15.26 -21.42
N ASN A 233 0.28 -15.27 -20.95
CA ASN A 233 -0.23 -16.38 -20.16
C ASN A 233 -0.99 -17.35 -21.06
N ILE A 234 -0.54 -18.60 -21.07
CA ILE A 234 -1.09 -19.67 -21.89
C ILE A 234 -2.16 -20.41 -21.09
N GLY A 235 -1.82 -20.88 -19.89
CA GLY A 235 -2.68 -21.76 -19.09
C GLY A 235 -2.76 -23.16 -19.71
N ILE A 236 -2.27 -24.19 -19.01
CA ILE A 236 -2.11 -25.53 -19.61
C ILE A 236 -2.96 -26.62 -18.93
N ASN A 237 -3.42 -26.42 -17.70
CA ASN A 237 -4.13 -27.47 -16.96
C ASN A 237 -5.64 -27.51 -17.26
N GLU A 238 -6.35 -28.46 -16.64
CA GLU A 238 -7.78 -28.66 -16.83
C GLU A 238 -8.60 -27.45 -16.34
N MET A 239 -8.12 -26.75 -15.32
CA MET A 239 -8.79 -25.55 -14.79
C MET A 239 -8.72 -24.39 -15.79
N ALA A 240 -7.66 -24.31 -16.60
CA ALA A 240 -7.58 -23.36 -17.71
C ALA A 240 -8.64 -23.68 -18.76
N THR A 241 -8.76 -24.95 -19.17
CA THR A 241 -9.80 -25.40 -20.12
C THR A 241 -11.21 -25.14 -19.59
N LEU A 242 -11.45 -25.33 -18.28
CA LEU A 242 -12.72 -25.00 -17.65
C LEU A 242 -13.00 -23.49 -17.66
N ALA A 243 -12.01 -22.66 -17.33
CA ALA A 243 -12.16 -21.20 -17.35
C ALA A 243 -12.47 -20.66 -18.75
N GLU A 244 -11.82 -21.21 -19.79
CA GLU A 244 -12.10 -20.91 -21.19
C GLU A 244 -13.53 -21.32 -21.58
N SER A 245 -13.94 -22.54 -21.21
CA SER A 245 -15.29 -23.04 -21.49
C SER A 245 -16.38 -22.20 -20.83
N LEU A 246 -16.09 -21.62 -19.66
CA LEU A 246 -16.99 -20.71 -18.94
C LEU A 246 -16.89 -19.25 -19.42
N GLY A 247 -15.97 -18.92 -20.32
CA GLY A 247 -15.76 -17.57 -20.84
C GLY A 247 -15.20 -16.58 -19.81
N ALA A 248 -14.53 -17.07 -18.77
CA ALA A 248 -13.98 -16.26 -17.69
C ALA A 248 -12.60 -15.64 -18.02
N THR A 249 -11.97 -16.06 -19.12
CA THR A 249 -10.60 -15.72 -19.53
C THR A 249 -10.43 -14.38 -20.23
N LYS A 250 -11.52 -13.62 -20.46
CA LYS A 250 -11.47 -12.32 -21.18
C LYS A 250 -10.39 -11.34 -20.68
N PRO A 251 -10.14 -11.18 -19.36
CA PRO A 251 -9.07 -10.31 -18.90
C PRO A 251 -7.66 -10.82 -19.27
N GLN A 252 -7.44 -12.13 -19.20
CA GLN A 252 -6.19 -12.74 -19.66
C GLN A 252 -6.00 -12.55 -21.17
N GLU A 253 -7.03 -12.82 -21.96
CA GLU A 253 -6.99 -12.64 -23.42
C GLU A 253 -6.67 -11.19 -23.79
N ARG A 254 -7.34 -10.22 -23.14
CA ARG A 254 -7.05 -8.81 -23.34
C ARG A 254 -5.61 -8.46 -22.99
N SER A 255 -5.10 -8.96 -21.86
CA SER A 255 -3.70 -8.75 -21.48
C SER A 255 -2.73 -9.34 -22.51
N ASN A 256 -2.99 -10.54 -23.02
CA ASN A 256 -2.18 -11.15 -24.08
C ASN A 256 -2.22 -10.32 -25.38
N VAL A 257 -3.38 -9.76 -25.75
CA VAL A 257 -3.52 -8.86 -26.91
C VAL A 257 -2.72 -7.57 -26.72
N ASP A 258 -2.77 -6.96 -25.53
CA ASP A 258 -1.99 -5.75 -25.21
C ASP A 258 -0.48 -6.04 -25.27
N ASN A 259 -0.05 -7.22 -24.80
CA ASN A 259 1.34 -7.68 -24.89
C ASN A 259 1.75 -7.99 -26.35
N PHE A 260 0.85 -8.53 -27.16
CA PHE A 260 1.08 -8.72 -28.59
C PHE A 260 1.27 -7.38 -29.32
N ASP A 261 0.46 -6.36 -29.03
CA ASP A 261 0.66 -5.02 -29.60
C ASP A 261 2.02 -4.44 -29.19
N ARG A 262 2.41 -4.61 -27.92
CA ARG A 262 3.74 -4.20 -27.43
C ARG A 262 4.87 -4.92 -28.16
N LEU A 263 4.74 -6.23 -28.37
CA LEU A 263 5.67 -7.03 -29.15
C LEU A 263 5.75 -6.55 -30.60
N ASN A 264 4.61 -6.27 -31.23
CA ASN A 264 4.53 -5.81 -32.61
C ASN A 264 5.20 -4.43 -32.77
N ARG A 265 4.96 -3.50 -31.83
CA ARG A 265 5.67 -2.21 -31.77
C ARG A 265 7.17 -2.40 -31.64
N TYR A 266 7.62 -3.33 -30.79
CA TYR A 266 9.03 -3.67 -30.67
C TYR A 266 9.62 -4.19 -31.99
N TYR A 267 8.93 -5.14 -32.63
CA TYR A 267 9.33 -5.71 -33.91
C TYR A 267 9.52 -4.64 -34.99
N HIS A 268 8.61 -3.67 -35.08
CA HIS A 268 8.75 -2.56 -36.03
C HIS A 268 9.96 -1.66 -35.75
N ARG A 269 10.33 -1.45 -34.47
CA ARG A 269 11.57 -0.74 -34.10
C ARG A 269 12.81 -1.56 -34.46
N PHE A 270 12.81 -2.86 -34.13
CA PHE A 270 13.90 -3.78 -34.47
C PHE A 270 14.16 -3.84 -35.99
N ARG A 271 13.09 -3.94 -36.80
CA ARG A 271 13.21 -3.90 -38.28
C ARG A 271 13.75 -2.60 -38.85
N LYS A 272 13.69 -1.49 -38.12
CA LYS A 272 14.30 -0.23 -38.56
C LYS A 272 15.81 -0.23 -38.34
N LEU A 273 16.28 -0.87 -37.26
CA LEU A 273 17.71 -1.01 -36.98
C LEU A 273 18.43 -1.85 -38.04
N ASN A 274 17.85 -3.00 -38.41
CA ASN A 274 18.46 -3.86 -39.43
C ASN A 274 18.56 -3.20 -40.81
N ARG A 275 17.77 -2.15 -41.08
CA ARG A 275 17.79 -1.41 -42.35
C ARG A 275 18.72 -0.19 -42.33
N SER A 276 19.25 0.19 -41.17
CA SER A 276 20.25 1.26 -41.07
C SER A 276 21.70 0.75 -41.21
N GLU A 277 21.89 -0.56 -41.34
CA GLU A 277 23.20 -1.19 -41.57
C GLU A 277 23.41 -1.66 -43.03
N GLU A 278 22.39 -1.52 -43.90
CA GLU A 278 22.51 -1.67 -45.36
C GLU A 278 22.72 -0.30 -46.02
#